data_AF-A0A0S3T8K0-F1
#
_entry.id   AF-A0A0S3T8K0-F1
#
_cell.length_a   1.000
_cell.length_b   1.000
_cell.length_c   1.000
_cell.angle_alpha   90.00
_cell.angle_beta   90.00
_cell.angle_gamma   90.00
#
_symmetry.space_group_name_H-M   'P 1'
#
loop_
_entity.id
_entity.type
_entity.pdbx_description
1 polymer ?
#
loop_
_entity_poly.entity_id
_entity_poly.type
_entity_poly.pdbx_seq_one_letter_code
_entity_poly.pdbx_strand_id
1 'polypeptide(L)'
;MDEYDVWKVEGQPSHHMVSWNAKGQPIEPGGTNFISYLGSMVRANVPITYDDWKDSSLDAYKEIIWNDIQLTFNVDTCCKTFVLRKAELLLRSFRTSLAHKYLKDDKGDYLENPPIQPPAKYASIVSEDIWR
;
A
#
# COMPACT_ATOMS: atom_id res chain seq x y z
N MET A 1 28.22 10.79 -36.21
CA MET A 1 27.44 9.54 -36.32
C MET A 1 27.77 8.70 -35.10
N ASP A 2 27.73 9.31 -33.90
CA ASP A 2 26.55 9.67 -33.08
C ASP A 2 26.24 8.46 -32.20
N GLU A 3 26.84 8.36 -31.03
CA GLU A 3 26.45 9.08 -29.80
C GLU A 3 25.08 8.61 -29.32
N TYR A 4 25.08 7.53 -28.54
CA TYR A 4 24.20 7.41 -27.37
C TYR A 4 25.00 6.75 -26.26
N ASP A 5 25.84 7.60 -25.68
CA ASP A 5 26.32 7.50 -24.32
C ASP A 5 25.08 7.51 -23.39
N VAL A 6 24.75 6.38 -22.77
CA VAL A 6 23.76 6.33 -21.69
C VAL A 6 24.48 5.92 -20.43
N TRP A 7 24.97 6.95 -19.76
CA TRP A 7 25.37 7.01 -18.37
C TRP A 7 24.51 6.08 -17.51
N LYS A 8 25.07 4.95 -17.07
CA LYS A 8 24.67 4.38 -15.78
C LYS A 8 25.26 5.29 -14.71
N VAL A 9 24.52 6.35 -14.37
CA VAL A 9 24.81 7.17 -13.20
C VAL A 9 24.54 6.28 -11.98
N GLU A 10 25.60 5.85 -11.29
CA GLU A 10 25.46 5.20 -9.99
C GLU A 10 24.69 6.15 -9.05
N GLY A 11 23.48 5.74 -8.65
CA GLY A 11 22.61 6.52 -7.76
C GLY A 11 21.19 6.79 -8.27
N GLN A 12 20.85 6.46 -9.52
CA GLN A 12 19.44 6.46 -9.93
C GLN A 12 18.72 5.20 -9.43
N PRO A 13 17.54 5.31 -8.79
CA PRO A 13 16.74 4.14 -8.47
C PRO A 13 16.46 3.40 -9.77
N SER A 14 16.81 2.11 -9.83
CA SER A 14 16.39 1.25 -10.92
C SER A 14 14.86 1.19 -10.88
N HIS A 15 14.18 2.03 -11.66
CA HIS A 15 12.73 1.98 -11.74
C HIS A 15 12.30 0.57 -12.14
N HIS A 16 11.55 -0.09 -11.26
CA HIS A 16 10.98 -1.38 -11.57
C HIS A 16 9.94 -1.19 -12.68
N MET A 17 10.06 -1.97 -13.76
CA MET A 17 9.08 -1.96 -14.83
C MET A 17 7.80 -2.66 -14.37
N VAL A 18 6.66 -2.02 -14.62
CA VAL A 18 5.34 -2.62 -14.43
C VAL A 18 4.54 -2.40 -15.71
N SER A 19 4.01 -3.49 -16.26
CA SER A 19 3.16 -3.44 -17.45
C SER A 19 1.70 -3.24 -17.05
N TRP A 20 0.90 -2.64 -17.93
CA TRP A 20 -0.50 -2.31 -17.66
C TRP A 20 -1.41 -2.84 -18.77
N ASN A 21 -2.59 -3.35 -18.43
CA ASN A 21 -3.60 -3.69 -19.41
C ASN A 21 -4.41 -2.46 -19.84
N ALA A 22 -5.26 -2.61 -20.86
CA ALA A 22 -6.12 -1.53 -21.36
C ALA A 22 -7.12 -0.96 -20.33
N LYS A 23 -7.30 -1.63 -19.18
CA LYS A 23 -8.13 -1.17 -18.06
C LYS A 23 -7.32 -0.41 -16.99
N GLY A 24 -6.03 -0.16 -17.23
CA GLY A 24 -5.15 0.50 -16.28
C GLY A 24 -4.84 -0.36 -15.06
N GLN A 25 -4.79 -1.69 -15.21
CA GLN A 25 -4.40 -2.61 -14.14
C GLN A 25 -3.01 -3.18 -14.40
N PRO A 26 -2.17 -3.33 -13.37
CA PRO A 26 -0.83 -3.88 -13.52
C PRO A 26 -0.93 -5.37 -13.87
N ILE A 27 -0.12 -5.82 -14.81
CA ILE A 27 -0.03 -7.20 -15.29
C ILE A 27 1.39 -7.73 -15.11
N GLU A 28 1.53 -9.05 -15.22
CA GLU A 28 2.84 -9.69 -15.21
C GLU A 28 3.62 -9.43 -16.51
N PRO A 29 4.97 -9.42 -16.44
CA PRO A 29 5.79 -9.51 -15.23
C PRO A 29 5.82 -8.20 -14.44
N GLY A 30 5.74 -8.29 -13.11
CA GLY A 30 5.96 -7.16 -12.18
C GLY A 30 4.70 -6.63 -11.47
N GLY A 31 3.51 -7.00 -11.94
CA GLY A 31 2.25 -6.58 -11.31
C GLY A 31 2.11 -7.04 -9.86
N THR A 32 2.50 -8.28 -9.55
CA THR A 32 2.47 -8.81 -8.17
C THR A 32 3.43 -8.05 -7.25
N ASN A 33 4.64 -7.73 -7.74
CA ASN A 33 5.61 -6.95 -6.97
C ASN A 33 5.08 -5.54 -6.70
N PHE A 34 4.53 -4.89 -7.73
CA PHE A 34 3.89 -3.58 -7.63
C PHE A 34 2.80 -3.54 -6.55
N ILE A 35 1.85 -4.48 -6.59
CA ILE A 35 0.75 -4.54 -5.61
C ILE A 35 1.26 -4.84 -4.20
N SER A 36 2.25 -5.73 -4.06
CA SER A 36 2.85 -6.06 -2.77
C SER A 36 3.55 -4.86 -2.13
N TYR A 37 4.34 -4.14 -2.93
CA TYR A 37 5.03 -2.92 -2.51
C TYR A 37 4.03 -1.83 -2.10
N LEU A 38 3.02 -1.56 -2.94
CA LEU A 38 1.94 -0.61 -2.62
C LEU A 38 1.27 -0.96 -1.29
N GLY A 39 0.99 -2.24 -1.05
CA GLY A 39 0.41 -2.68 0.22
C GLY A 39 1.31 -2.40 1.42
N SER A 40 2.63 -2.53 1.28
CA SER A 40 3.59 -2.19 2.34
C SER A 40 3.61 -0.69 2.61
N MET A 41 3.62 0.14 1.57
CA MET A 41 3.58 1.59 1.72
C MET A 41 2.30 2.07 2.40
N VAL A 42 1.16 1.50 2.03
CA VAL A 42 -0.13 1.81 2.66
C VAL A 42 -0.11 1.49 4.15
N ARG A 43 0.37 0.30 4.54
CA ARG A 43 0.41 -0.12 5.95
C ARG A 43 1.39 0.70 6.80
N ALA A 44 2.47 1.18 6.21
CA ALA A 44 3.49 1.94 6.92
C ALA A 44 3.12 3.42 7.09
N ASN A 45 2.35 3.98 6.16
CA ASN A 45 2.14 5.43 6.11
C ASN A 45 0.70 5.84 6.45
N VAL A 46 -0.32 5.05 6.10
CA VAL A 46 -1.71 5.45 6.30
C VAL A 46 -2.20 4.95 7.66
N PRO A 47 -2.73 5.82 8.53
CA PRO A 47 -3.23 5.37 9.82
C PRO A 47 -4.42 4.42 9.61
N ILE A 48 -4.37 3.28 10.29
CA ILE A 48 -5.35 2.19 10.12
C ILE A 48 -6.77 2.56 10.60
N THR A 49 -6.89 3.63 11.39
CA THR A 49 -8.16 4.14 11.91
C THR A 49 -9.03 4.83 10.86
N TYR A 50 -8.45 5.29 9.74
CA TYR A 50 -9.22 5.94 8.70
C TYR A 50 -10.02 4.94 7.87
N ASP A 51 -11.32 5.15 7.78
CA ASP A 51 -12.28 4.32 7.04
C ASP A 51 -12.89 5.03 5.83
N ASP A 52 -12.92 6.37 5.81
CA ASP A 52 -13.34 7.18 4.66
C ASP A 52 -12.13 7.68 3.86
N TRP A 53 -11.87 7.02 2.72
CA TRP A 53 -10.79 7.42 1.80
C TRP A 53 -11.01 8.79 1.15
N LYS A 54 -12.22 9.34 1.18
CA LYS A 54 -12.54 10.66 0.62
C LYS A 54 -12.21 11.80 1.58
N ASP A 55 -11.89 11.51 2.84
CA ASP A 55 -11.44 12.53 3.78
C ASP A 55 -10.18 13.22 3.24
N SER A 56 -10.20 14.56 3.25
CA SER A 56 -9.08 15.42 2.87
C SER A 56 -7.92 15.36 3.85
N SER A 57 -8.15 14.97 5.11
CA SER A 57 -7.08 14.73 6.09
C SER A 57 -6.10 13.64 5.61
N LEU A 58 -6.56 12.75 4.72
CA LEU A 58 -5.75 11.70 4.13
C LEU A 58 -4.90 12.17 2.94
N ASP A 59 -5.08 13.37 2.42
CA ASP A 59 -4.46 13.80 1.15
C ASP A 59 -2.94 13.81 1.22
N ALA A 60 -2.36 14.22 2.36
CA ALA A 60 -0.92 14.16 2.57
C ALA A 60 -0.38 12.72 2.45
N TYR A 61 -1.10 11.74 3.00
CA TYR A 61 -0.71 10.33 2.92
C TYR A 61 -0.87 9.76 1.51
N LYS A 62 -1.93 10.18 0.79
CA LYS A 62 -2.15 9.80 -0.62
C LYS A 62 -1.01 10.32 -1.50
N GLU A 63 -0.54 11.54 -1.27
CA GLU A 63 0.59 12.11 -2.00
C GLU A 63 1.91 11.43 -1.65
N ILE A 64 2.15 11.08 -0.37
CA ILE A 64 3.33 10.28 0.03
C ILE A 64 3.36 8.96 -0.74
N ILE A 65 2.24 8.22 -0.73
CA ILE A 65 2.14 6.95 -1.48
C ILE A 65 2.39 7.16 -2.97
N TRP A 66 1.77 8.18 -3.57
CA TRP A 66 1.89 8.43 -4.99
C TRP A 66 3.33 8.78 -5.39
N ASN A 67 3.97 9.68 -4.67
CA ASN A 67 5.33 10.12 -4.95
C ASN A 67 6.32 8.97 -4.81
N ASP A 68 6.19 8.14 -3.78
CA ASP A 68 7.06 6.99 -3.56
C ASP A 68 6.88 5.92 -4.66
N ILE A 69 5.64 5.70 -5.12
CA ILE A 69 5.36 4.82 -6.27
C ILE A 69 6.02 5.36 -7.55
N GLN A 70 5.98 6.67 -7.81
CA GLN A 70 6.64 7.30 -8.95
C GLN A 70 8.17 7.16 -8.91
N LEU A 71 8.77 7.20 -7.71
CA LEU A 71 10.21 7.03 -7.52
C LEU A 71 10.68 5.58 -7.66
N THR A 72 9.80 4.62 -7.36
CA THR A 72 10.14 3.20 -7.34
C THR A 72 9.80 2.48 -8.65
N PHE A 73 8.73 2.90 -9.32
CA PHE A 73 8.20 2.26 -10.52
C PHE A 73 8.02 3.26 -11.66
N ASN A 74 8.25 2.81 -12.90
CA ASN A 74 7.90 3.59 -14.07
C ASN A 74 6.37 3.54 -14.32
N VAL A 75 5.64 4.45 -13.68
CA VAL A 75 4.17 4.53 -13.74
C VAL A 75 3.75 5.85 -14.35
N ASP A 76 2.79 5.84 -15.26
CA ASP A 76 2.25 7.07 -15.82
C ASP A 76 1.29 7.76 -14.83
N THR A 77 1.27 9.09 -14.82
CA THR A 77 0.36 9.91 -14.00
C THR A 77 -1.13 9.57 -14.19
N CYS A 78 -1.55 9.10 -15.38
CA CYS A 78 -2.92 8.64 -15.62
C CYS A 78 -3.31 7.45 -14.73
N CYS A 79 -2.34 6.69 -14.23
CA CYS A 79 -2.56 5.56 -13.34
C CYS A 79 -2.78 5.97 -11.88
N LYS A 80 -2.57 7.25 -11.49
CA LYS A 80 -2.71 7.72 -10.10
C LYS A 80 -4.05 7.33 -9.47
N THR A 81 -5.15 7.49 -10.22
CA THR A 81 -6.49 7.11 -9.75
C THR A 81 -6.58 5.61 -9.45
N PHE A 82 -5.98 4.76 -10.28
CA PHE A 82 -5.93 3.32 -10.01
C PHE A 82 -5.11 3.04 -8.75
N VAL A 83 -3.92 3.63 -8.62
CA VAL A 83 -3.02 3.41 -7.48
C VAL A 83 -3.70 3.77 -6.17
N LEU A 84 -4.32 4.96 -6.08
CA LEU A 84 -4.99 5.41 -4.87
C LEU A 84 -6.23 4.57 -4.54
N ARG A 85 -7.03 4.16 -5.53
CA ARG A 85 -8.14 3.22 -5.31
C ARG A 85 -7.64 1.86 -4.83
N LYS A 86 -6.54 1.38 -5.38
CA LYS A 86 -5.98 0.09 -4.96
C LYS A 86 -5.39 0.18 -3.56
N ALA A 87 -4.80 1.31 -3.19
CA ALA A 87 -4.32 1.60 -1.84
C ALA A 87 -5.44 1.51 -0.80
N GLU A 88 -6.59 2.16 -1.07
CA GLU A 88 -7.80 2.05 -0.22
C GLU A 88 -8.21 0.59 0.00
N LEU A 89 -8.30 -0.18 -1.09
CA LEU A 89 -8.69 -1.60 -1.03
C LEU A 89 -7.70 -2.43 -0.20
N LEU A 90 -6.40 -2.15 -0.33
CA LEU A 90 -5.34 -2.82 0.43
C LEU A 90 -5.41 -2.49 1.92
N LEU A 91 -5.68 -1.22 2.28
CA LEU A 91 -5.88 -0.82 3.67
C LEU A 91 -7.09 -1.52 4.27
N ARG A 92 -8.22 -1.53 3.55
CA ARG A 92 -9.45 -2.23 3.98
C ARG A 92 -9.20 -3.73 4.16
N SER A 93 -8.54 -4.36 3.19
CA SER A 93 -8.19 -5.78 3.28
C SER A 93 -7.27 -6.08 4.46
N PHE A 94 -6.35 -5.17 4.79
CA PHE A 94 -5.48 -5.31 5.94
C PHE A 94 -6.28 -5.26 7.25
N ARG A 95 -7.18 -4.29 7.42
CA ARG A 95 -8.08 -4.19 8.58
C ARG A 95 -8.92 -5.45 8.76
N THR A 96 -9.57 -5.92 7.69
CA THR A 96 -10.37 -7.15 7.73
C THR A 96 -9.51 -8.36 8.11
N SER A 97 -8.31 -8.47 7.55
CA SER A 97 -7.38 -9.56 7.85
C SER A 97 -6.95 -9.55 9.33
N LEU A 98 -6.66 -8.37 9.90
CA LEU A 98 -6.34 -8.25 11.32
C LEU A 98 -7.52 -8.64 12.20
N ALA A 99 -8.70 -8.09 11.93
CA ALA A 99 -9.90 -8.39 12.70
C ALA A 99 -10.21 -9.89 12.67
N HIS A 100 -10.23 -10.51 11.49
CA HIS A 100 -10.48 -11.94 11.35
C HIS A 100 -9.44 -12.81 12.04
N LYS A 101 -8.17 -12.41 12.02
CA LYS A 101 -7.09 -13.25 12.54
C LYS A 101 -6.89 -13.14 14.06
N TYR A 102 -7.24 -11.99 14.65
CA TYR A 102 -6.86 -11.69 16.02
C TYR A 102 -8.01 -11.25 16.92
N LEU A 103 -9.12 -10.77 16.34
CA LEU A 103 -10.24 -10.18 17.09
C LEU A 103 -11.53 -10.97 16.95
N LYS A 104 -11.58 -11.95 16.05
CA LYS A 104 -12.76 -12.76 15.76
C LYS A 104 -12.50 -14.23 15.99
N ASP A 105 -13.56 -14.96 16.33
CA ASP A 105 -13.57 -16.41 16.40
C ASP A 105 -13.80 -17.05 15.01
N ASP A 106 -13.84 -18.39 14.96
CA ASP A 106 -14.06 -19.15 13.72
C ASP A 106 -15.45 -18.95 13.11
N LYS A 107 -16.41 -18.40 13.87
CA LYS A 107 -17.76 -18.06 13.38
C LYS A 107 -17.82 -16.65 12.81
N GLY A 108 -16.77 -15.85 13.02
CA GLY A 108 -16.67 -14.46 12.57
C GLY A 108 -17.22 -13.45 13.57
N ASP A 109 -17.56 -13.90 14.79
CA ASP A 109 -18.00 -13.06 15.90
C ASP A 109 -16.78 -12.49 16.63
N TYR A 110 -16.91 -11.28 17.19
CA TYR A 110 -15.83 -10.69 17.98
C TYR A 110 -15.62 -11.45 19.28
N LEU A 111 -14.35 -11.66 19.65
CA LEU A 111 -13.98 -12.32 20.88
C LEU A 111 -14.51 -11.54 22.09
N GLU A 112 -15.06 -12.25 23.09
CA GLU A 112 -15.52 -11.64 24.35
C GLU A 112 -14.38 -10.94 25.10
N ASN A 113 -13.17 -11.51 25.02
CA ASN A 113 -11.95 -10.96 25.60
C ASN A 113 -10.84 -10.88 24.53
N PRO A 114 -10.83 -9.84 23.67
CA PRO A 114 -9.82 -9.70 22.63
C PRO A 114 -8.44 -9.36 23.22
N PRO A 115 -7.34 -9.67 22.51
CA PRO A 115 -6.00 -9.25 22.92
C PRO A 115 -5.93 -7.73 23.08
N ILE A 116 -5.35 -7.26 24.19
CA ILE A 116 -5.20 -5.82 24.48
C ILE A 116 -4.03 -5.20 23.70
N GLN A 117 -3.05 -6.01 23.33
CA GLN A 117 -1.88 -5.58 22.57
C GLN A 117 -2.00 -6.03 21.10
N PRO A 118 -1.50 -5.22 20.16
CA PRO A 118 -1.43 -5.61 18.77
C PRO A 118 -0.46 -6.80 18.59
N PRO A 119 -0.64 -7.62 17.53
CA PRO A 119 0.30 -8.68 17.22
C PRO A 119 1.72 -8.14 17.05
N ALA A 120 2.73 -8.81 17.61
CA ALA A 120 4.12 -8.32 17.65
C ALA A 120 4.65 -7.85 16.28
N LYS A 121 4.29 -8.54 15.20
CA LYS A 121 4.68 -8.18 13.82
C LYS A 121 4.10 -6.84 13.30
N TYR A 122 3.10 -6.30 13.98
CA TYR A 122 2.41 -5.05 13.61
C TYR A 122 2.51 -3.99 14.71
N ALA A 123 3.16 -4.28 15.84
CA ALA A 123 3.28 -3.34 16.96
C ALA A 123 4.05 -2.04 16.60
N SER A 124 4.81 -2.03 15.50
CA SER A 124 5.48 -0.83 14.99
C SER A 124 4.59 0.09 14.16
N ILE A 125 3.45 -0.41 13.66
CA ILE A 125 2.55 0.33 12.74
C ILE A 125 1.12 0.46 13.28
N VAL A 126 0.76 -0.33 14.29
CA VAL A 126 -0.50 -0.24 15.01
C VAL A 126 -0.15 -0.14 16.49
N SER A 127 -0.45 1.00 17.11
CA SER A 127 -0.22 1.25 18.53
C SER A 127 -1.32 0.64 19.40
N GLU A 128 -1.07 0.50 20.70
CA GLU A 128 -2.03 -0.09 21.64
C GLU A 128 -3.33 0.73 21.76
N ASP A 129 -3.26 2.06 21.67
CA ASP A 129 -4.43 2.93 21.72
C ASP A 129 -5.35 2.79 20.50
N ILE A 130 -4.77 2.44 19.34
CA ILE A 130 -5.53 2.17 18.12
C ILE A 130 -6.09 0.74 18.12
N TRP A 131 -5.39 -0.20 18.76
CA TRP A 131 -5.78 -1.60 18.78
C TRP A 131 -6.98 -1.91 19.69
N ARG A 132 -7.17 -1.10 20.73
CA ARG A 132 -8.25 -1.26 21.74
C ARG A 132 -9.61 -0.85 21.24
#